data_AF-A0A9Q3KGX3-F1
#
_entry.id   AF-A0A9Q3KGX3-F1
#
_cell.length_a   1.000
_cell.length_b   1.000
_cell.length_c   1.000
_cell.angle_alpha   90.00
_cell.angle_beta   90.00
_cell.angle_gamma   90.00
#
_symmetry.space_group_name_H-M   'P 1'
#
loop_
_entity.id
_entity.type
_entity.pdbx_description
1 polymer ?
#
loop_
_entity_poly.entity_id
_entity_poly.type
_entity_poly.pdbx_seq_one_letter_code
_entity_poly.pdbx_strand_id
1 'polypeptide(L)'
;MECLCLVWALEKLHYYLDSSVFEVITDCNAVKSIYNMKTPNRHKFRWQIAIQEYRAKMTLDHKAGNIHENADGLSRWALANTPDNPPYVPLEAEPPIPTEGLNITDIGTELFEEVREY
;
A
#
# COMPACT_ATOMS: atom_id res chain seq x y z
N MET A 1 -7.62 8.29 -6.09
CA MET A 1 -7.24 7.26 -5.10
C MET A 1 -6.10 6.37 -5.61
N GLU A 2 -5.60 6.62 -6.82
CA GLU A 2 -4.64 5.74 -7.51
C GLU A 2 -3.29 5.51 -6.82
N CYS A 3 -2.67 6.54 -6.24
CA CYS A 3 -1.36 6.34 -5.61
C CYS A 3 -1.46 5.54 -4.31
N LEU A 4 -2.59 5.66 -3.61
CA LEU A 4 -2.87 4.85 -2.43
C LEU A 4 -3.11 3.39 -2.83
N CYS A 5 -3.86 3.15 -3.91
CA CYS A 5 -4.04 1.80 -4.45
C CYS A 5 -2.71 1.12 -4.78
N LEU A 6 -1.75 1.85 -5.38
CA LEU A 6 -0.42 1.29 -5.64
C LEU A 6 0.30 0.93 -4.33
N VAL A 7 0.38 1.85 -3.37
CA VAL A 7 1.06 1.60 -2.09
C VAL A 7 0.44 0.40 -1.38
N TRP A 8 -0.90 0.34 -1.34
CA TRP A 8 -1.63 -0.79 -0.78
C TRP A 8 -1.31 -2.11 -1.49
N ALA A 9 -1.25 -2.11 -2.83
CA ALA A 9 -0.91 -3.30 -3.59
C ALA A 9 0.53 -3.77 -3.32
N LEU A 10 1.48 -2.84 -3.21
CA LEU A 10 2.88 -3.14 -2.87
C LEU A 10 2.99 -3.76 -1.46
N GLU A 11 2.25 -3.21 -0.48
CA GLU A 11 2.22 -3.76 0.88
C GLU A 11 1.63 -5.17 0.91
N LYS A 12 0.52 -5.41 0.20
CA LYS A 12 -0.12 -6.74 0.16
C LYS A 12 0.70 -7.79 -0.57
N LEU A 13 1.45 -7.37 -1.59
CA LEU A 13 2.25 -8.26 -2.41
C LEU A 13 3.72 -8.31 -1.96
N HIS A 14 4.10 -7.65 -0.87
CA HIS A 14 5.49 -7.53 -0.40
C HIS A 14 6.24 -8.88 -0.42
N TYR A 15 5.66 -9.93 0.16
CA TYR A 15 6.26 -11.27 0.21
C TYR A 15 6.53 -11.90 -1.17
N TYR A 16 5.76 -11.51 -2.19
CA TYR A 16 5.95 -11.97 -3.57
C TYR A 16 6.94 -11.08 -4.35
N LEU A 17 7.05 -9.81 -3.97
CA LEU A 17 7.83 -8.80 -4.68
C LEU A 17 9.26 -8.65 -4.15
N ASP A 18 9.52 -9.01 -2.89
CA ASP A 18 10.81 -8.76 -2.22
C ASP A 18 12.01 -9.35 -2.96
N SER A 19 11.85 -10.48 -3.66
CA SER A 19 12.94 -11.09 -4.45
C SER A 19 12.74 -11.03 -5.97
N SER A 20 11.68 -10.37 -6.46
CA SER A 20 11.37 -10.34 -7.90
C SER A 20 11.63 -8.97 -8.52
N VAL A 21 12.03 -8.97 -9.79
CA VAL A 21 11.91 -7.79 -10.66
C VAL A 21 10.49 -7.78 -11.20
N PHE A 22 9.82 -6.63 -11.17
CA PHE A 22 8.43 -6.51 -11.59
C PHE A 22 8.13 -5.17 -12.24
N GLU A 23 7.08 -5.17 -13.06
CA GLU A 23 6.58 -3.99 -13.76
C GLU A 23 5.23 -3.57 -13.17
N VAL A 24 5.10 -2.29 -12.89
CA VAL A 24 3.83 -1.67 -12.49
C VAL A 24 3.30 -0.89 -13.67
N ILE A 25 2.15 -1.32 -14.17
CA ILE A 25 1.41 -0.65 -15.24
C ILE A 25 0.25 0.10 -14.61
N THR A 26 0.22 1.42 -14.77
CA THR A 26 -0.87 2.28 -14.26
C THR A 26 -1.34 3.25 -15.33
N ASP A 27 -2.61 3.62 -15.33
CA ASP A 27 -3.17 4.69 -16.15
C ASP A 27 -3.10 6.06 -15.45
N CYS A 28 -2.53 6.12 -14.25
CA CYS A 28 -2.48 7.33 -13.44
C CYS A 28 -1.17 8.09 -13.54
N ASN A 29 -1.23 9.31 -14.08
CA ASN A 29 -0.11 10.24 -14.13
C ASN A 29 0.40 10.69 -12.74
N ALA A 30 -0.43 10.62 -11.70
CA ALA A 30 -0.04 11.02 -10.34
C ALA A 30 1.05 10.11 -9.76
N VAL A 31 1.01 8.81 -10.09
CA VAL A 31 2.00 7.84 -9.64
C VAL A 31 3.35 8.12 -10.30
N LYS A 32 3.36 8.39 -11.61
CA LYS A 32 4.56 8.83 -12.34
C LYS A 32 5.14 10.12 -11.78
N SER A 33 4.29 11.04 -11.34
CA SER A 33 4.72 12.28 -10.69
C SER A 33 5.38 12.02 -9.34
N ILE A 34 4.78 11.19 -8.48
CA ILE A 34 5.34 10.83 -7.16
C ILE A 34 6.65 10.05 -7.30
N TYR A 35 6.73 9.16 -8.29
CA TYR A 35 7.95 8.41 -8.59
C TYR A 35 9.14 9.31 -8.96
N ASN A 36 8.90 10.48 -9.56
CA ASN A 36 9.93 11.41 -10.01
C ASN A 36 10.05 12.67 -9.14
N MET A 37 9.31 12.78 -8.03
CA MET A 37 9.34 13.94 -7.16
C MET A 37 10.66 14.01 -6.37
N LYS A 38 11.37 15.13 -6.50
CA LYS A 38 12.56 15.43 -5.69
C LYS A 38 12.21 16.03 -4.33
N THR A 39 11.11 16.76 -4.25
CA THR A 39 10.63 17.43 -3.03
C THR A 39 9.14 17.13 -2.85
N PRO A 40 8.78 16.01 -2.20
CA PRO A 40 7.39 15.69 -1.93
C PRO A 40 6.84 16.55 -0.78
N ASN A 41 5.54 16.87 -0.88
CA ASN A 41 4.77 17.39 0.26
C ASN A 41 4.71 16.30 1.36
N ARG A 42 4.60 16.68 2.64
CA ARG A 42 4.60 15.78 3.83
C ARG A 42 3.73 14.53 3.64
N HIS A 43 2.56 14.68 3.03
CA HIS A 43 1.63 13.55 2.78
C HIS A 43 2.15 12.58 1.70
N LYS A 44 2.78 13.10 0.63
CA LYS A 44 3.32 12.29 -0.47
C LYS A 44 4.67 11.65 -0.11
N PHE A 45 5.36 12.21 0.87
CA PHE A 45 6.65 11.70 1.35
C PHE A 45 6.53 10.27 1.90
N ARG A 46 5.47 9.97 2.64
CA ARG A 46 5.21 8.62 3.17
C ARG A 46 5.11 7.58 2.05
N TRP A 47 4.32 7.87 1.03
CA TRP A 47 4.17 7.00 -0.13
C TRP A 47 5.48 6.87 -0.92
N GLN A 48 6.24 7.95 -1.02
CA GLN A 48 7.54 7.92 -1.69
C GLN A 48 8.53 7.01 -0.95
N ILE A 49 8.56 7.02 0.39
CA ILE A 49 9.39 6.10 1.19
C ILE A 49 8.97 4.65 0.94
N ALA A 50 7.67 4.35 0.99
CA ALA A 50 7.17 2.99 0.76
C ALA A 50 7.53 2.46 -0.65
N ILE A 51 7.45 3.32 -1.68
CA ILE A 51 7.83 2.97 -3.05
C ILE A 51 9.36 2.86 -3.21
N GLN A 52 10.14 3.57 -2.39
CA GLN A 52 11.59 3.63 -2.51
C GLN A 52 12.26 2.27 -2.26
N GLU A 53 11.69 1.43 -1.39
CA GLU A 53 12.13 0.06 -1.13
C GLU A 53 12.17 -0.78 -2.40
N TYR A 54 11.15 -0.65 -3.25
CA TYR A 54 11.02 -1.44 -4.48
C TYR A 54 11.70 -0.79 -5.69
N ARG A 55 12.17 0.45 -5.58
CA ARG A 55 12.63 1.27 -6.72
C ARG A 55 13.74 0.62 -7.55
N ALA A 56 14.60 -0.19 -6.92
CA ALA A 56 15.69 -0.88 -7.62
C ALA A 56 15.22 -2.05 -8.50
N LYS A 57 14.06 -2.64 -8.18
CA LYS A 57 13.51 -3.86 -8.81
C LYS A 57 12.21 -3.59 -9.58
N MET A 58 11.65 -2.38 -9.43
CA MET A 58 10.37 -1.99 -10.01
C MET A 58 10.57 -1.07 -11.22
N THR A 59 9.93 -1.42 -12.34
CA THR A 59 9.75 -0.52 -13.49
C THR A 59 8.34 0.04 -13.47
N LEU A 60 8.17 1.33 -13.80
CA LEU A 60 6.86 1.99 -13.81
C LEU A 60 6.52 2.50 -15.20
N ASP A 61 5.50 1.89 -15.79
CA ASP A 61 4.98 2.25 -17.11
C ASP A 61 3.57 2.80 -17.02
N HIS A 62 3.37 3.93 -17.71
CA HIS A 62 2.06 4.57 -17.81
C HIS A 62 1.40 4.17 -19.13
N LYS A 63 0.24 3.51 -19.06
CA LYS A 63 -0.57 3.13 -20.24
C LYS A 63 -1.96 3.73 -20.14
N ALA A 64 -2.42 4.39 -21.20
CA ALA A 64 -3.74 5.04 -21.24
C ALA A 64 -4.88 4.01 -21.02
N GLY A 65 -5.95 4.45 -20.33
CA GLY A 65 -7.01 3.63 -19.73
C GLY A 65 -7.72 2.60 -20.62
N ASN A 66 -7.64 2.73 -21.94
CA ASN A 66 -8.37 1.85 -22.88
C ASN A 66 -7.83 0.39 -22.92
N ILE A 67 -6.77 0.08 -22.19
CA ILE A 67 -6.12 -1.24 -22.13
C ILE A 67 -6.25 -1.88 -20.72
N HIS A 68 -6.98 -1.24 -19.79
CA HIS A 68 -7.04 -1.65 -18.39
C HIS A 68 -8.39 -2.28 -17.98
N GLU A 69 -9.12 -2.93 -18.90
CA GLU A 69 -10.44 -3.51 -18.59
C GLU A 69 -10.44 -4.44 -17.37
N ASN A 70 -9.37 -5.23 -17.17
CA ASN A 70 -9.27 -6.14 -16.04
C ASN A 70 -9.20 -5.41 -14.69
N ALA A 71 -8.35 -4.38 -14.60
CA ALA A 71 -8.13 -3.63 -13.37
C ALA A 71 -9.26 -2.61 -13.11
N ASP A 72 -9.72 -1.95 -14.17
CA ASP A 72 -10.81 -0.97 -14.14
C ASP A 72 -12.15 -1.65 -13.86
N GLY A 73 -12.37 -2.87 -14.37
CA GLY A 73 -13.53 -3.69 -14.04
C GLY A 73 -13.62 -4.01 -12.55
N LEU A 74 -12.52 -4.46 -11.94
CA LEU A 74 -12.47 -4.77 -10.50
C LEU A 74 -12.62 -3.53 -9.62
N SER A 75 -12.07 -2.38 -10.02
CA SER A 75 -12.17 -1.15 -9.23
C SER A 75 -13.58 -0.53 -9.29
N ARG A 76 -14.28 -0.68 -10.42
CA ARG A 76 -15.64 -0.14 -10.62
C ARG A 76 -16.74 -1.05 -10.10
N TRP A 77 -16.48 -2.34 -9.93
CA TRP A 77 -17.46 -3.35 -9.47
C TRP A 77 -17.09 -3.89 -8.08
N ALA A 78 -16.75 -3.00 -7.16
CA ALA A 78 -16.58 -3.39 -5.76
C ALA A 78 -17.91 -3.94 -5.23
N LEU A 79 -17.90 -5.17 -4.72
CA LEU A 79 -19.04 -5.74 -3.99
C LEU A 79 -19.39 -4.82 -2.81
N ALA A 80 -20.68 -4.68 -2.51
CA ALA A 80 -21.11 -3.94 -1.34
C ALA A 80 -20.46 -4.56 -0.10
N ASN A 81 -19.94 -3.71 0.80
CA ASN A 81 -19.32 -4.13 2.06
C ASN A 81 -20.39 -4.64 3.03
N THR A 82 -20.94 -5.81 2.73
CA THR A 82 -22.01 -6.51 3.43
C THR A 82 -21.44 -7.79 4.05
N PRO A 83 -22.04 -8.34 5.11
CA PRO A 83 -21.55 -9.56 5.75
C PRO A 83 -21.44 -10.78 4.82
N ASP A 84 -22.18 -10.78 3.71
CA ASP A 84 -22.15 -11.81 2.68
C ASP A 84 -20.90 -11.73 1.76
N ASN A 85 -20.17 -10.61 1.82
CA ASN A 85 -18.93 -10.40 1.06
C ASN A 85 -17.75 -11.11 1.77
N PRO A 86 -17.01 -12.03 1.12
CA PRO A 86 -15.87 -12.70 1.74
C PRO A 86 -14.79 -11.75 2.30
N PRO A 87 -14.47 -10.60 1.65
CA PRO A 87 -13.64 -9.54 2.21
C PRO A 87 -14.43 -8.47 3.01
N TYR A 88 -15.52 -8.85 3.69
CA TYR A 88 -16.27 -7.94 4.57
C TYR A 88 -15.39 -7.39 5.70
N VAL A 89 -15.41 -6.08 5.88
CA VAL A 89 -14.79 -5.40 7.01
C VAL A 89 -15.85 -4.52 7.68
N PRO A 90 -16.23 -4.76 8.95
CA PRO A 90 -17.18 -3.89 9.64
C PRO A 90 -16.67 -2.44 9.65
N LEU A 91 -17.53 -1.48 9.32
CA LEU A 91 -17.20 -0.04 9.29
C LEU A 91 -16.70 0.50 10.64
N GLU A 92 -17.07 -0.15 11.74
CA GLU A 92 -16.73 0.22 13.12
C GLU A 92 -15.64 -0.67 13.73
N ALA A 93 -15.12 -1.64 12.97
CA ALA A 93 -13.97 -2.41 13.45
C ALA A 93 -12.73 -1.53 13.36
N GLU A 94 -12.19 -1.15 14.53
CA GLU A 94 -10.78 -0.76 14.64
C GLU A 94 -9.96 -1.82 13.87
N PRO A 95 -9.11 -1.42 12.90
CA PRO A 95 -8.29 -2.38 12.20
C PRO A 95 -7.49 -3.14 13.27
N PRO A 96 -7.35 -4.48 13.16
CA PRO A 96 -6.67 -5.29 14.19
C PRO A 96 -5.25 -4.82 14.49
N ILE A 97 -4.68 -3.99 13.59
CA ILE A 97 -3.44 -3.25 13.76
C ILE A 97 -3.67 -1.87 13.10
N PRO A 98 -3.42 -0.74 13.79
CA PRO A 98 -3.40 0.57 13.14
C PRO A 98 -2.43 0.56 11.96
N THR A 99 -2.92 0.89 10.76
CA THR A 99 -2.08 1.05 9.55
C THR A 99 -1.07 2.20 9.65
N GLU A 100 -1.19 3.04 10.69
CA GLU A 100 -0.11 3.88 11.18
C GLU A 100 0.85 2.97 11.97
N GLY A 101 1.80 2.38 11.25
CA GLY A 101 2.63 1.28 11.74
C GLY A 101 3.26 1.51 13.11
N LEU A 102 3.47 0.41 13.84
CA LEU A 102 4.27 0.29 15.07
C LEU A 102 4.82 1.63 15.57
N ASN A 103 3.96 2.40 16.24
CA ASN A 103 4.43 3.57 16.93
C ASN A 103 5.23 3.02 18.09
N ILE A 104 6.53 3.36 18.18
CA ILE A 104 7.44 2.82 19.20
C ILE A 104 6.95 3.10 20.64
N THR A 105 5.98 4.00 20.77
CA THR A 105 5.28 4.38 21.99
C THR A 105 4.19 3.40 22.44
N ASP A 106 3.68 2.53 21.57
CA ASP A 106 2.65 1.52 21.89
C ASP A 106 3.28 0.18 22.33
N ILE A 107 4.61 0.08 22.28
CA ILE A 107 5.32 -0.98 23.00
C ILE A 107 5.22 -0.64 24.49
N GLY A 108 4.16 -1.14 25.13
CA GLY A 108 3.97 -1.02 26.56
C GLY A 108 5.16 -1.55 27.34
N THR A 109 5.28 -1.11 28.60
CA THR A 109 6.32 -1.54 29.54
C THR A 109 6.45 -3.06 29.68
N GLU A 110 5.41 -3.81 29.35
CA GLU A 110 5.36 -5.27 29.33
C GLU A 110 6.51 -5.89 28.51
N LEU A 111 6.84 -5.32 27.35
CA LEU A 111 7.91 -5.86 26.49
C LEU A 111 9.30 -5.62 27.11
N PHE A 112 9.47 -4.51 27.84
CA PHE A 112 10.71 -4.21 28.56
C PHE A 112 10.90 -5.04 29.82
N GLU A 113 9.80 -5.46 30.47
CA GLU A 113 9.85 -6.34 31.64
C GLU A 113 10.27 -7.76 31.25
N GLU A 114 9.75 -8.28 30.13
CA GLU A 114 10.07 -9.61 29.62
C GLU A 114 11.53 -9.75 29.16
N VAL A 115 12.09 -8.68 28.58
CA VAL A 115 13.52 -8.63 28.21
C VAL A 115 14.43 -8.49 29.43
N ARG A 116 13.94 -7.97 30.57
CA ARG A 116 14.75 -7.80 31.79
C ARG A 116 14.87 -9.07 32.62
N GLU A 117 14.04 -10.08 32.37
CA GLU A 117 14.06 -11.37 33.07
C GLU A 117 14.99 -12.41 32.42
N TYR A 118 15.62 -12.07 31.28
CA TYR A 118 16.69 -12.85 30.63
C TYR A 118 18.06 -12.20 30.81
#